data_AF-A0A521TRF8-F1
#
_entry.id   AF-A0A521TRF8-F1
#
_cell.length_a   1.000
_cell.length_b   1.000
_cell.length_c   1.000
_cell.angle_alpha   90.00
_cell.angle_beta   90.00
_cell.angle_gamma   90.00
#
_symmetry.space_group_name_H-M   'P 1'
#
loop_
_entity.id
_entity.type
_entity.pdbx_description
1 polymer ?
#
loop_
_entity_poly.entity_id
_entity_poly.type
_entity_poly.pdbx_seq_one_letter_code
_entity_poly.pdbx_strand_id
1 'polypeptide(L)'
;MQASLARPTSTGPSTAQRTLSPSMSAAATRAGRAGTVVPTRTPTGRIVTPSGTARPRSEATDDLFNCGDFPSQASAQLFLRRYPTDPSRLDPDDDGVACESNRAPRDTTPVARG
;
A
#
# COMPACT_ATOMS: atom_id res chain seq x y z
N MET A 1 -62.41 23.73 15.78
CA MET A 1 -61.32 23.86 14.80
C MET A 1 -60.06 24.12 15.62
N GLN A 2 -59.27 23.07 15.91
CA GLN A 2 -57.89 22.86 15.39
C GLN A 2 -56.99 24.10 15.60
N ALA A 3 -55.78 24.07 16.16
CA ALA A 3 -54.78 23.01 16.15
C ALA A 3 -53.75 23.18 17.29
N SER A 4 -53.20 22.04 17.70
CA SER A 4 -52.06 21.85 18.60
C SER A 4 -50.75 22.38 18.00
N LEU A 5 -49.99 23.16 18.75
CA LEU A 5 -48.56 23.46 18.57
C LEU A 5 -47.96 23.64 19.97
N ALA A 6 -46.76 23.22 20.36
CA ALA A 6 -45.73 22.30 19.88
C ALA A 6 -44.84 22.08 21.13
N ARG A 7 -44.33 20.87 21.37
CA ARG A 7 -43.37 20.63 22.48
C ARG A 7 -41.94 20.86 21.98
N PRO A 8 -41.08 21.61 22.70
CA PRO A 8 -39.66 21.68 22.37
C PRO A 8 -38.93 20.47 22.97
N THR A 9 -38.23 19.69 22.15
CA THR A 9 -37.26 18.69 22.62
C THR A 9 -35.84 19.19 22.38
N SER A 10 -35.30 19.75 23.47
CA SER A 10 -33.95 19.62 24.02
C SER A 10 -32.85 19.04 23.13
N THR A 11 -31.92 19.93 22.75
CA THR A 11 -30.51 19.94 23.17
C THR A 11 -29.72 18.62 23.22
N GLY A 12 -28.75 18.50 22.30
CA GLY A 12 -27.38 18.08 22.64
C GLY A 12 -26.82 16.87 21.89
N PRO A 13 -25.73 16.99 21.11
CA PRO A 13 -24.94 15.86 20.66
C PRO A 13 -24.10 15.31 21.83
N SER A 14 -24.38 14.05 22.19
CA SER A 14 -23.66 13.30 23.22
C SER A 14 -22.21 13.06 22.76
N THR A 15 -21.31 13.79 23.41
CA THR A 15 -19.87 13.63 23.27
C THR A 15 -19.43 12.53 24.22
N ALA A 16 -19.12 11.34 23.69
CA ALA A 16 -18.45 10.29 24.44
C ALA A 16 -17.39 9.63 23.56
N GLN A 17 -16.25 10.30 23.48
CA GLN A 17 -14.97 9.71 23.12
C GLN A 17 -14.41 8.90 24.31
N ARG A 18 -13.42 8.04 23.99
CA ARG A 18 -12.63 7.13 24.84
C ARG A 18 -13.27 5.74 25.01
N THR A 19 -12.55 4.64 24.81
CA THR A 19 -11.20 4.38 25.36
C THR A 19 -10.52 3.18 24.65
N LEU A 20 -9.18 3.25 24.47
CA LEU A 20 -8.15 2.17 24.51
C LEU A 20 -7.77 1.34 23.25
N SER A 21 -6.64 1.75 22.67
CA SER A 21 -5.40 0.98 22.37
C SER A 21 -5.43 -0.35 21.57
N PRO A 22 -4.75 -0.41 20.40
CA PRO A 22 -4.23 -1.68 19.86
C PRO A 22 -2.88 -2.04 20.54
N SER A 23 -2.86 -3.19 21.22
CA SER A 23 -1.65 -3.78 21.79
C SER A 23 -0.78 -4.36 20.67
N MET A 24 0.37 -3.74 20.42
CA MET A 24 1.45 -4.29 19.62
C MET A 24 2.04 -5.50 20.33
N SER A 25 2.11 -6.65 19.65
CA SER A 25 3.00 -7.76 20.03
C SER A 25 3.76 -8.25 18.81
N ALA A 26 4.85 -7.54 18.52
CA ALA A 26 5.95 -8.07 17.74
C ALA A 26 6.82 -8.93 18.67
N ALA A 27 7.01 -10.20 18.33
CA ALA A 27 8.01 -11.05 18.96
C ALA A 27 8.67 -11.92 17.88
N ALA A 28 9.63 -11.32 17.19
CA ALA A 28 10.60 -12.06 16.38
C ALA A 28 11.75 -12.49 17.31
N THR A 29 11.81 -13.78 17.65
CA THR A 29 12.93 -14.37 18.38
C THR A 29 13.90 -15.04 17.42
N ARG A 30 15.15 -14.57 17.45
CA ARG A 30 16.34 -15.14 16.78
C ARG A 30 16.84 -16.42 17.49
N ALA A 31 17.30 -17.38 16.69
CA ALA A 31 18.48 -18.24 16.88
C ALA A 31 18.48 -19.27 15.72
N GLY A 32 19.46 -19.45 14.85
CA GLY A 32 20.91 -19.42 15.02
C GLY A 32 21.42 -20.86 15.03
N ARG A 33 21.99 -21.37 13.92
CA ARG A 33 23.02 -22.42 13.98
C ARG A 33 23.83 -22.58 12.69
N ALA A 34 25.13 -22.73 12.93
CA ALA A 34 26.23 -22.88 11.99
C ALA A 34 26.30 -24.26 11.32
N GLY A 35 26.98 -24.32 10.17
CA GLY A 35 27.51 -25.55 9.58
C GLY A 35 27.92 -25.35 8.12
N THR A 36 29.16 -24.96 7.78
CA THR A 36 30.34 -25.82 7.51
C THR A 36 30.56 -26.09 6.00
N VAL A 37 31.79 -25.75 5.58
CA VAL A 37 32.55 -26.06 4.35
C VAL A 37 32.26 -25.32 3.03
N VAL A 38 33.24 -24.48 2.68
CA VAL A 38 33.47 -23.88 1.35
C VAL A 38 34.28 -24.85 0.50
N PRO A 39 33.81 -25.31 -0.68
CA PRO A 39 34.72 -25.79 -1.71
C PRO A 39 35.37 -24.57 -2.38
N THR A 40 36.69 -24.45 -2.19
CA THR A 40 37.51 -23.45 -2.89
C THR A 40 37.58 -23.84 -4.36
N ARG A 41 36.69 -23.28 -5.17
CA ARG A 41 36.88 -23.21 -6.62
C ARG A 41 37.40 -21.82 -6.94
N THR A 42 38.67 -21.75 -7.31
CA THR A 42 39.31 -20.56 -7.90
C THR A 42 38.47 -20.08 -9.07
N PRO A 43 37.80 -18.90 -9.00
CA PRO A 43 37.27 -18.29 -10.19
C PRO A 43 38.44 -17.61 -10.88
N THR A 44 38.95 -18.24 -11.95
CA THR A 44 39.82 -17.55 -12.91
C THR A 44 39.01 -16.40 -13.48
N GLY A 45 39.27 -15.21 -12.92
CA GLY A 45 38.52 -14.00 -13.17
C GLY A 45 38.55 -13.60 -14.63
N ARG A 46 37.38 -13.64 -15.26
CA ARG A 46 37.01 -12.65 -16.26
C ARG A 46 35.93 -11.78 -15.62
N ILE A 47 36.36 -10.68 -15.01
CA ILE A 47 35.43 -9.60 -14.64
C ILE A 47 34.98 -8.98 -15.97
N VAL A 48 33.95 -9.57 -16.56
CA VAL A 48 33.09 -8.82 -17.47
C VAL A 48 32.36 -7.85 -16.56
N THR A 49 32.82 -6.60 -16.51
CA THR A 49 32.02 -5.50 -16.01
C THR A 49 30.73 -5.48 -16.83
N PRO A 50 29.53 -5.74 -16.27
CA PRO A 50 28.32 -5.27 -16.91
C PRO A 50 28.35 -3.74 -16.82
N SER A 51 28.97 -3.12 -17.82
CA SER A 51 28.80 -1.70 -18.08
C SER A 51 27.39 -1.57 -18.64
N GLY A 52 26.45 -1.43 -17.72
CA GLY A 52 25.03 -1.46 -18.00
C GLY A 52 24.31 -1.24 -16.69
N THR A 53 24.08 0.02 -16.36
CA THR A 53 23.08 0.45 -15.39
C THR A 53 21.74 -0.10 -15.88
N ALA A 54 21.46 -1.37 -15.58
CA ALA A 54 20.14 -1.93 -15.66
C ALA A 54 19.35 -1.20 -14.58
N ARG A 55 18.73 -0.06 -14.96
CA ARG A 55 17.54 0.44 -14.28
C ARG A 55 16.69 -0.80 -14.05
N PRO A 56 16.25 -1.11 -12.82
CA PRO A 56 15.35 -2.24 -12.61
C PRO A 56 14.24 -2.04 -13.63
N ARG A 57 14.16 -2.95 -14.61
CA ARG A 57 13.02 -2.99 -15.52
C ARG A 57 11.86 -3.08 -14.56
N SER A 58 11.00 -2.05 -14.58
CA SER A 58 9.78 -1.95 -13.78
C SER A 58 9.31 -3.38 -13.55
N GLU A 59 9.41 -3.86 -12.30
CA GLU A 59 9.26 -5.28 -11.98
C GLU A 59 8.06 -5.80 -12.76
N ALA A 60 8.20 -6.91 -13.49
CA ALA A 60 7.27 -7.41 -14.51
C ALA A 60 5.81 -7.55 -13.99
N THR A 61 5.15 -6.42 -13.79
CA THR A 61 3.82 -6.22 -13.23
C THR A 61 2.94 -5.48 -14.24
N ASP A 62 3.43 -5.36 -15.48
CA ASP A 62 2.68 -4.84 -16.60
C ASP A 62 1.37 -5.63 -16.72
N ASP A 63 0.25 -4.93 -16.53
CA ASP A 63 -1.12 -5.44 -16.61
C ASP A 63 -1.44 -6.68 -15.73
N LEU A 64 -0.64 -6.98 -14.70
CA LEU A 64 -0.88 -8.14 -13.83
C LEU A 64 -2.02 -7.94 -12.83
N PHE A 65 -2.32 -6.70 -12.47
CA PHE A 65 -3.33 -6.34 -11.48
C PHE A 65 -4.36 -5.40 -12.09
N ASN A 66 -5.57 -5.47 -11.57
CA ASN A 66 -6.63 -4.51 -11.81
C ASN A 66 -7.24 -4.06 -10.47
N CYS A 67 -8.16 -3.09 -10.52
CA CYS A 67 -8.77 -2.56 -9.30
C CYS A 67 -9.51 -3.60 -8.45
N GLY A 68 -10.00 -4.69 -9.04
CA GLY A 68 -10.70 -5.77 -8.33
C GLY A 68 -9.78 -6.67 -7.50
N ASP A 69 -8.47 -6.68 -7.79
CA ASP A 69 -7.49 -7.47 -7.05
C ASP A 69 -7.15 -6.84 -5.68
N PHE A 70 -7.52 -5.58 -5.46
CA PHE A 70 -7.22 -4.86 -4.23
C PHE A 70 -8.43 -4.84 -3.27
N PRO A 71 -8.23 -5.13 -1.98
CA PRO A 71 -9.32 -5.14 -1.00
C PRO A 71 -9.81 -3.72 -0.63
N SER A 72 -9.13 -2.65 -1.03
CA SER A 72 -9.55 -1.27 -0.79
C SER A 72 -8.83 -0.31 -1.72
N GLN A 73 -9.35 0.91 -1.86
CA GLN A 73 -8.68 1.98 -2.62
C GLN A 73 -7.28 2.25 -2.04
N ALA A 74 -7.14 2.29 -0.71
CA ALA A 74 -5.84 2.53 -0.08
C ALA A 74 -4.80 1.44 -0.40
N SER A 75 -5.24 0.18 -0.61
CA SER A 75 -4.34 -0.91 -0.99
C SER A 75 -3.83 -0.75 -2.43
N ALA A 76 -4.70 -0.31 -3.35
CA ALA A 76 -4.30 0.04 -4.71
C ALA A 76 -3.34 1.25 -4.72
N GLN A 77 -3.62 2.26 -3.88
CA GLN A 77 -2.76 3.44 -3.74
C GLN A 77 -1.34 3.08 -3.27
N LEU A 78 -1.21 2.12 -2.35
CA LEU A 78 0.10 1.61 -1.94
C LEU A 78 0.87 0.93 -3.09
N PHE A 79 0.16 0.22 -3.97
CA PHE A 79 0.77 -0.37 -5.15
C PHE A 79 1.25 0.69 -6.14
N LEU A 80 0.43 1.71 -6.42
CA LEU A 80 0.84 2.84 -7.27
C LEU A 80 2.07 3.58 -6.70
N ARG A 81 2.15 3.74 -5.37
CA ARG A 81 3.35 4.30 -4.72
C ARG A 81 4.60 3.45 -4.92
N ARG A 82 4.44 2.13 -4.93
CA ARG A 82 5.54 1.20 -5.15
C ARG A 82 5.99 1.19 -6.62
N TYR A 83 5.04 1.32 -7.54
CA TYR A 83 5.26 1.31 -8.99
C TYR A 83 4.63 2.56 -9.65
N PRO A 84 5.27 3.74 -9.51
CA PRO A 84 4.70 5.02 -9.93
C PRO A 84 4.66 5.21 -11.45
N THR A 85 5.17 4.26 -12.24
CA THR A 85 4.94 4.19 -13.69
C THR A 85 3.58 3.57 -14.04
N ASP A 86 2.84 3.10 -13.04
CA ASP A 86 1.57 2.38 -13.14
C ASP A 86 1.54 1.30 -14.24
N PRO A 87 2.38 0.26 -14.10
CA PRO A 87 2.44 -0.81 -15.08
C PRO A 87 1.11 -1.56 -15.21
N SER A 88 0.27 -1.54 -14.17
CA SER A 88 -1.03 -2.21 -14.13
C SER A 88 -2.22 -1.30 -14.48
N ARG A 89 -1.96 -0.05 -14.90
CA ARG A 89 -3.00 0.92 -15.29
C ARG A 89 -4.10 1.12 -14.23
N LEU A 90 -3.72 1.12 -12.95
CA LEU A 90 -4.62 1.33 -11.80
C LEU A 90 -5.07 2.79 -11.65
N ASP A 91 -4.32 3.73 -12.22
CA ASP A 91 -4.60 5.16 -12.31
C ASP A 91 -4.66 5.55 -13.81
N PRO A 92 -5.79 5.28 -14.47
CA PRO A 92 -5.92 5.44 -15.93
C PRO A 92 -5.96 6.89 -16.40
N ASP A 93 -6.23 7.84 -15.49
CA ASP A 93 -6.31 9.28 -15.76
C ASP A 93 -5.07 10.06 -15.30
N ASP A 94 -4.08 9.38 -14.70
CA ASP A 94 -2.79 9.91 -14.31
C ASP A 94 -2.85 11.04 -13.26
N ASP A 95 -3.90 11.05 -12.43
CA ASP A 95 -4.06 12.07 -11.39
C ASP A 95 -3.25 11.76 -10.11
N GLY A 96 -2.62 10.59 -10.07
CA GLY A 96 -1.83 10.07 -8.96
C GLY A 96 -2.66 9.29 -7.94
N VAL A 97 -3.92 8.97 -8.22
CA VAL A 97 -4.85 8.28 -7.32
C VAL A 97 -5.39 6.99 -7.97
N ALA A 98 -4.90 5.85 -7.51
CA ALA A 98 -5.30 4.55 -8.03
C ALA A 98 -6.75 4.17 -7.62
N CYS A 99 -7.50 3.63 -8.58
CA CYS A 99 -8.75 2.93 -8.37
C CYS A 99 -9.74 3.67 -7.46
N GLU A 100 -10.01 4.95 -7.73
CA GLU A 100 -10.86 5.82 -6.90
C GLU A 100 -12.26 5.26 -6.57
N SER A 101 -12.79 4.40 -7.45
CA SER A 101 -14.07 3.73 -7.30
C SER A 101 -14.08 2.63 -6.21
N ASN A 102 -12.91 2.19 -5.75
CA ASN A 102 -12.81 1.14 -4.74
C ASN A 102 -13.33 1.62 -3.37
N ARG A 103 -13.72 0.62 -2.57
CA ARG A 103 -14.26 0.82 -1.21
C ARG A 103 -13.20 1.34 -0.23
N ALA A 104 -13.67 1.89 0.88
CA ALA A 104 -12.86 2.31 2.01
C ALA A 104 -12.05 1.14 2.61
N PRO A 105 -10.91 1.42 3.28
CA PRO A 105 -10.30 2.75 3.48
C PRO A 105 -9.78 3.37 2.18
N ARG A 106 -9.86 4.71 2.12
CA ARG A 106 -9.34 5.51 1.01
C ARG A 106 -8.11 6.30 1.45
N ASP A 107 -7.18 6.44 0.52
CA ASP A 107 -6.00 7.27 0.58
C ASP A 107 -5.90 8.02 -0.75
N THR A 108 -6.28 9.30 -0.71
CA THR A 108 -6.30 10.19 -1.87
C THR A 108 -5.06 11.08 -1.93
N THR A 109 -3.99 10.70 -1.23
CA THR A 109 -2.72 11.43 -1.31
C THR A 109 -2.03 11.06 -2.62
N PRO A 110 -1.94 12.00 -3.59
CA PRO A 110 -1.47 11.67 -4.93
C PRO A 110 -0.02 11.20 -4.95
N VAL A 111 0.28 10.27 -5.84
CA VAL A 111 1.65 9.84 -6.15
C VAL A 111 2.16 10.65 -7.33
N ALA A 112 3.40 11.15 -7.26
CA ALA A 112 4.03 11.74 -8.44
C ALA A 112 4.25 10.67 -9.52
N ARG A 113 3.58 10.84 -10.66
CA ARG A 113 3.76 10.03 -11.88
C ARG A 113 5.11 10.41 -12.51
N GLY A 114 5.87 9.44 -13.01
CA GLY A 114 7.25 9.62 -13.51
C GLY A 114 7.53 8.99 -14.86
#